data_AF-W8ZIJ8-F1
#
_entry.id   AF-W8ZIJ8-F1
#
_cell.length_a   1.000
_cell.length_b   1.000
_cell.length_c   1.000
_cell.angle_alpha   90.00
_cell.angle_beta   90.00
_cell.angle_gamma   90.00
#
_symmetry.space_group_name_H-M   'P 1'
#
loop_
_entity.id
_entity.type
_entity.pdbx_description
1 polymer ?
#
loop_
_entity_poly.entity_id
_entity_poly.type
_entity_poly.pdbx_seq_one_letter_code
_entity_poly.pdbx_strand_id
1 'polypeptide(L)'
;MESKLFFIATDDFVALNPDLQREIYMEYYKLVYSPIIYMVKDHATAEDIIQISFLKVIKKRPAAENEAKLKAWIHVVVKKYGL
;
A
#
# COMPACT_ATOMS: atom_id res chain seq x y z
N MET A 1 -9.77 13.93 -8.30
CA MET A 1 -9.38 12.70 -9.00
C MET A 1 -9.61 11.57 -8.01
N GLU A 2 -10.45 10.60 -8.33
CA GLU A 2 -10.69 9.45 -7.46
C GLU A 2 -9.37 8.67 -7.27
N SER A 3 -9.12 8.19 -6.05
CA SER A 3 -7.89 7.48 -5.73
C SER A 3 -7.81 6.17 -6.51
N LYS A 4 -6.69 5.93 -7.20
CA LYS A 4 -6.44 4.67 -7.91
C LYS A 4 -6.07 3.55 -6.93
N LEU A 5 -5.80 3.86 -5.67
CA LEU A 5 -5.51 2.88 -4.61
C LEU A 5 -6.59 1.79 -4.49
N PHE A 6 -7.85 2.10 -4.80
CA PHE A 6 -8.94 1.13 -4.70
C PHE A 6 -8.78 -0.08 -5.66
N PHE A 7 -8.04 0.08 -6.76
CA PHE A 7 -7.74 -1.03 -7.67
C PHE A 7 -6.96 -2.18 -7.02
N ILE A 8 -6.28 -1.93 -5.88
CA ILE A 8 -5.63 -2.98 -5.08
C ILE A 8 -6.66 -3.99 -4.52
N ALA A 9 -7.89 -3.53 -4.26
CA ALA A 9 -8.95 -4.35 -3.69
C ALA A 9 -9.76 -5.10 -4.76
N THR A 10 -9.88 -4.56 -5.97
CA THR A 10 -10.82 -5.03 -7.00
C THR A 10 -10.17 -5.86 -8.10
N ASP A 11 -8.90 -5.61 -8.42
CA ASP A 11 -8.26 -6.15 -9.62
C ASP A 11 -7.03 -6.99 -9.28
N ASP A 12 -6.62 -7.85 -10.23
CA ASP A 12 -5.29 -8.45 -10.16
C ASP A 12 -4.25 -7.39 -10.56
N PHE A 13 -3.57 -6.85 -9.55
CA PHE A 13 -2.55 -5.81 -9.74
C PHE A 13 -1.52 -6.17 -10.83
N VAL A 14 -1.14 -7.44 -10.93
CA VAL A 14 -0.11 -7.91 -11.88
C VAL A 14 -0.60 -7.84 -13.33
N ALA A 15 -1.92 -7.94 -13.54
CA ALA A 15 -2.54 -7.85 -14.86
C ALA A 15 -2.79 -6.40 -15.33
N LEU A 16 -2.64 -5.41 -14.44
CA LEU A 16 -2.82 -4.00 -14.79
C LEU A 16 -1.69 -3.52 -15.71
N ASN A 17 -1.96 -2.50 -16.52
CA ASN A 17 -0.90 -1.90 -17.33
C ASN A 17 0.18 -1.23 -16.43
N PRO A 18 1.44 -1.14 -16.88
CA PRO A 18 2.53 -0.64 -16.05
C PRO A 18 2.36 0.79 -15.53
N ASP A 19 1.68 1.65 -16.27
CA ASP A 19 1.45 3.04 -15.85
C ASP A 19 0.48 3.09 -14.68
N LEU A 20 -0.60 2.33 -14.74
CA LEU A 20 -1.55 2.18 -13.65
C LEU A 20 -0.92 1.52 -12.42
N GLN A 21 -0.09 0.48 -12.61
CA GLN A 21 0.66 -0.14 -11.52
C GLN A 21 1.55 0.89 -10.80
N ARG A 22 2.26 1.74 -11.55
CA ARG A 22 3.12 2.80 -11.00
C ARG A 22 2.32 3.84 -10.21
N GLU A 23 1.19 4.28 -10.75
CA GLU A 23 0.33 5.25 -10.07
C GLU A 23 -0.22 4.70 -8.75
N ILE A 24 -0.69 3.46 -8.74
CA ILE A 24 -1.16 2.78 -7.52
C ILE A 24 -0.05 2.67 -6.49
N TYR A 25 1.16 2.25 -6.91
CA TYR A 25 2.31 2.16 -6.02
C TYR A 25 2.68 3.53 -5.44
N MET A 26 2.66 4.59 -6.24
CA MET A 26 2.94 5.96 -5.77
C MET A 26 1.91 6.47 -4.77
N GLU A 27 0.62 6.18 -4.96
CA GLU A 27 -0.42 6.50 -3.98
C GLU A 27 -0.22 5.72 -2.68
N TYR A 28 0.09 4.43 -2.77
CA TYR A 28 0.40 3.60 -1.62
C TYR A 28 1.61 4.13 -0.84
N TYR A 29 2.71 4.41 -1.54
CA TYR A 29 3.94 4.94 -0.97
C TYR A 29 3.67 6.20 -0.16
N LYS A 30 2.96 7.18 -0.75
CA LYS A 30 2.60 8.44 -0.07
C LYS A 30 1.74 8.22 1.17
N LEU A 31 0.84 7.24 1.14
CA LEU A 31 -0.02 6.90 2.28
C LEU A 31 0.79 6.36 3.47
N VAL A 32 1.79 5.53 3.22
CA VAL A 32 2.45 4.76 4.29
C VAL A 32 3.83 5.28 4.69
N TYR A 33 4.49 6.07 3.84
CA TYR A 33 5.87 6.52 4.09
C TYR A 33 6.02 7.31 5.39
N SER A 34 5.25 8.39 5.57
CA SER A 34 5.35 9.27 6.74
C SER A 34 5.18 8.54 8.08
N PRO A 35 4.16 7.69 8.29
CA PRO A 35 4.07 6.94 9.54
C PRO A 35 5.21 5.94 9.72
N ILE A 36 5.65 5.24 8.66
CA ILE A 36 6.75 4.27 8.75
C ILE A 36 8.06 4.96 9.13
N ILE A 37 8.47 6.01 8.42
CA ILE A 37 9.73 6.71 8.69
C ILE A 37 9.75 7.33 10.08
N TYR A 38 8.61 7.80 10.59
CA TYR A 38 8.48 8.30 11.96
C TYR A 38 8.78 7.22 13.00
N MET A 39 8.37 5.98 12.75
CA MET A 39 8.55 4.84 13.66
C MET A 39 9.97 4.28 13.61
N VAL A 40 10.53 4.09 12.40
CA VAL A 40 11.82 3.40 12.24
C VAL A 40 13.03 4.33 12.22
N LYS A 41 12.83 5.61 11.87
CA LYS A 41 13.88 6.65 11.81
C LYS A 41 15.08 6.31 10.92
N ASP A 42 14.90 5.40 9.97
CA ASP A 42 15.90 4.99 9.00
C ASP A 42 15.25 4.85 7.62
N HIS A 43 15.83 5.51 6.62
CA HIS A 43 15.26 5.55 5.27
C HIS A 43 15.31 4.20 4.58
N ALA A 44 16.44 3.48 4.67
CA ALA A 44 16.59 2.18 4.01
C ALA A 44 15.59 1.16 4.58
N THR A 45 15.48 1.10 5.91
CA THR A 45 14.50 0.26 6.60
C THR A 45 13.07 0.65 6.23
N ALA A 46 12.75 1.94 6.12
CA ALA A 46 11.42 2.38 5.69
C ALA A 46 11.08 1.92 4.27
N GLU A 47 12.02 2.04 3.32
CA GLU A 47 11.85 1.56 1.94
C GLU A 47 11.58 0.06 1.90
N ASP A 48 12.37 -0.74 2.62
CA ASP A 48 12.20 -2.20 2.68
C ASP A 48 10.81 -2.58 3.21
N ILE A 49 10.36 -1.91 4.27
CA ILE A 49 9.04 -2.13 4.86
C ILE A 49 7.93 -1.79 3.87
N ILE A 50 8.03 -0.65 3.18
CA ILE A 50 7.03 -0.22 2.19
C ILE A 50 6.92 -1.24 1.07
N GLN A 51 8.05 -1.69 0.52
CA GLN A 51 8.07 -2.67 -0.56
C GLN A 51 7.47 -4.01 -0.11
N ILE A 52 7.92 -4.55 1.04
CA ILE A 52 7.43 -5.83 1.57
C ILE A 52 5.94 -5.77 1.89
N SER A 53 5.48 -4.67 2.50
CA SER A 53 4.08 -4.50 2.86
C SER A 53 3.18 -4.33 1.63
N PHE A 54 3.64 -3.61 0.60
CA PHE A 54 2.92 -3.48 -0.66
C PHE A 54 2.66 -4.84 -1.31
N LEU A 55 3.71 -5.68 -1.43
CA LEU A 55 3.57 -7.05 -1.97
C LEU A 55 2.56 -7.90 -1.19
N LYS A 56 2.51 -7.74 0.14
CA LYS A 56 1.54 -8.43 1.00
C LYS A 56 0.12 -7.92 0.78
N VAL A 57 -0.06 -6.62 0.58
CA VAL A 57 -1.36 -5.97 0.32
C VAL A 57 -1.92 -6.44 -1.02
N ILE A 58 -1.17 -6.33 -2.11
CA ILE A 58 -1.64 -6.75 -3.45
C ILE A 58 -1.93 -8.25 -3.53
N LYS A 59 -1.21 -9.08 -2.77
CA LYS A 59 -1.47 -10.54 -2.71
C LYS A 59 -2.75 -10.87 -1.94
N LYS A 60 -3.05 -10.12 -0.88
CA LYS A 60 -4.19 -10.42 0.00
C LYS A 60 -5.53 -9.92 -0.51
N ARG A 61 -5.54 -8.87 -1.34
CA ARG A 61 -6.75 -8.28 -1.94
C ARG A 61 -7.87 -8.08 -0.91
N PRO A 62 -7.78 -7.04 -0.06
CA PRO A 62 -8.77 -6.81 0.98
C PRO A 62 -10.15 -6.56 0.38
N ALA A 63 -11.17 -7.21 0.93
CA ALA A 63 -12.57 -6.83 0.67
C ALA A 63 -12.87 -5.53 1.42
N ALA A 64 -12.48 -4.40 0.84
CA ALA A 64 -12.79 -3.07 1.36
C ALA A 64 -14.01 -2.50 0.65
N GLU A 65 -15.03 -2.11 1.40
CA GLU A 65 -16.26 -1.52 0.85
C GLU A 65 -16.05 -0.09 0.32
N ASN A 66 -15.02 0.60 0.81
CA ASN A 66 -14.67 1.96 0.40
C ASN A 66 -13.20 2.27 0.67
N GLU A 67 -12.74 3.40 0.15
CA GLU A 67 -11.35 3.86 0.25
C GLU A 67 -10.89 4.07 1.70
N ALA A 68 -11.75 4.58 2.59
CA ALA A 68 -11.40 4.81 3.98
C ALA A 68 -11.12 3.50 4.72
N LYS A 69 -11.97 2.48 4.52
CA LYS A 69 -11.77 1.13 5.05
C LYS A 69 -10.52 0.47 4.47
N LEU A 70 -10.24 0.68 3.18
CA LEU A 70 -9.01 0.19 2.54
C LEU A 70 -7.75 0.80 3.18
N LYS A 71 -7.71 2.12 3.34
CA LYS A 71 -6.60 2.83 3.99
C LYS A 71 -6.38 2.37 5.43
N ALA A 72 -7.45 2.23 6.21
CA ALA A 72 -7.36 1.72 7.58
C ALA A 72 -6.78 0.29 7.62
N TRP A 73 -7.24 -0.59 6.72
CA TRP A 73 -6.71 -1.94 6.61
C TRP A 73 -5.24 -1.97 6.19
N ILE A 74 -4.82 -1.11 5.25
CA ILE A 74 -3.41 -0.98 4.83
C ILE A 74 -2.52 -0.65 6.04
N HIS A 75 -2.92 0.30 6.89
CA HIS A 75 -2.14 0.62 8.10
C HIS A 75 -2.03 -0.56 9.05
N VAL A 76 -3.07 -1.39 9.19
CA VAL A 76 -3.02 -2.63 9.97
C VAL A 76 -2.02 -3.62 9.38
N VAL A 77 -1.98 -3.76 8.05
CA VAL A 77 -1.00 -4.64 7.37
C VAL A 77 0.41 -4.12 7.57
N VAL A 78 0.67 -2.83 7.37
CA VAL A 78 1.99 -2.23 7.61
C VAL A 78 2.45 -2.49 9.05
N LYS A 79 1.59 -2.22 10.04
CA LYS A 79 1.91 -2.45 11.45
C LYS A 79 2.12 -3.91 11.81
N LYS A 80 1.46 -4.85 11.12
CA LYS A 80 1.58 -6.29 11.42
C LYS A 80 2.80 -6.95 10.77
N TYR A 81 3.26 -6.41 9.64
CA TYR A 81 4.19 -7.11 8.75
C TYR A 81 5.44 -6.33 8.40
N GLY A 82 5.50 -5.06 8.78
CA GLY A 82 6.60 -4.15 8.54
C GLY A 82 7.24 -3.60 9.82
N LEU A 83 6.55 -3.71 10.95
CA LEU A 83 6.95 -3.20 12.26
C LEU A 83 6.64 -4.27 13.30
#